data_AF-A0A7I8ITR4-F1
#
_entry.id   AF-A0A7I8ITR4-F1
#
_cell.length_a   1.000
_cell.length_b   1.000
_cell.length_c   1.000
_cell.angle_alpha   90.00
_cell.angle_beta   90.00
_cell.angle_gamma   90.00
#
_symmetry.space_group_name_H-M   'P 1'
#
loop_
_entity.id
_entity.type
_entity.pdbx_description
1 polymer ?
#
loop_
_entity_poly.entity_id
_entity_poly.type
_entity_poly.pdbx_seq_one_letter_code
_entity_poly.pdbx_strand_id
1 'polypeptide(L)'
;MGQRVHLVAAALLLAILITANWFSGDLRDLIGYCPRIGYLLQTVNGVGRGPSVAGDNHDNRPLAANLSACHASLTDADRPTYCCPPRRDADQIVVEFQLPEIAPSPLRVRRPAHLLDSDYVAKYEKAVAIMKSLPSDHPHSFLRQANNHCLYCTGSYNQVNSTSLFKIHRSWFFFPWHRAFLYFHERILGSSSATTHLLYRIGFYTRGAFNSTQREPGHLPPHVADLNYQREETGRKPEEQMAVNLAFMYHQMVSGARKAELFMGCKLTAGAEGGCDGPGTIEDAPHNTVHEWVGNGLNPEREYMGAFYTAARDPAFYAHHANIDRLWTVWRKIMDSAAPDFTESSWLDTSFTFYDENLRFVRIKVRDCLDPAKLGYAYENIDLPWLNARPKPAVPPEVARNILKKKDEWSTLLASGNPDGQTTYFNNEEQALGATVRARVQRPRRHGAQAEKGEEEEILVVYGIHVLGDVYAKFDVFVNLVADEKKAGPLAREFAGTFVNTPRGARRVGEDRLSAAWRKSTLKLGISELLEDLKADRDENVWVSLVPRAGSGANIMVDGIRIELLR
;
A
#
# COMPACT_ATOMS: atom_id res chain seq x y z
N MET A 1 -38.20 -33.39 -6.42
CA MET A 1 -38.71 -32.95 -7.74
C MET A 1 -40.02 -32.16 -7.70
N GLY A 2 -40.74 -32.07 -6.57
CA GLY A 2 -42.03 -31.34 -6.49
C GLY A 2 -41.98 -29.81 -6.31
N GLN A 3 -40.91 -29.22 -5.79
CA GLN A 3 -40.86 -27.76 -5.55
C GLN A 3 -40.48 -26.90 -6.76
N ARG A 4 -39.85 -27.47 -7.80
CA ARG A 4 -39.49 -26.73 -9.03
C ARG A 4 -40.67 -26.53 -9.98
N VAL A 5 -41.69 -27.39 -9.93
CA VAL A 5 -42.87 -27.31 -10.81
C VAL A 5 -43.81 -26.17 -10.37
N HIS A 6 -43.93 -25.91 -9.06
CA HIS A 6 -44.78 -24.84 -8.54
C HIS A 6 -44.25 -23.42 -8.80
N LEU A 7 -42.92 -23.23 -8.82
CA LEU A 7 -42.31 -21.93 -9.13
C LEU A 7 -42.43 -21.56 -10.60
N VAL A 8 -42.31 -22.54 -11.50
CA VAL A 8 -42.48 -22.33 -12.95
C VAL A 8 -43.94 -22.05 -13.30
N ALA A 9 -44.88 -22.75 -12.67
CA ALA A 9 -46.32 -22.50 -12.85
C ALA A 9 -46.74 -21.11 -12.34
N ALA A 10 -46.20 -20.65 -11.21
CA ALA A 10 -46.48 -19.31 -10.67
C ALA A 10 -45.91 -18.18 -11.55
N ALA A 11 -44.71 -18.37 -12.11
CA ALA A 11 -44.10 -17.41 -13.03
C ALA A 11 -44.84 -17.29 -14.36
N LEU A 12 -45.35 -18.42 -14.89
CA LEU A 12 -46.18 -18.44 -16.11
C LEU A 12 -47.55 -17.78 -15.89
N LEU A 13 -48.19 -17.98 -14.73
CA LEU A 13 -49.45 -17.30 -14.41
C LEU A 13 -49.27 -15.78 -14.30
N LEU A 14 -48.17 -15.33 -13.69
CA LEU A 14 -47.88 -13.89 -13.53
C LEU A 14 -47.57 -13.23 -14.88
N ALA A 15 -46.85 -13.92 -15.78
CA ALA A 15 -46.59 -13.43 -17.14
C ALA A 15 -47.87 -13.31 -17.96
N ILE A 16 -48.80 -14.27 -17.85
CA ILE A 16 -50.10 -14.23 -18.56
C ILE A 16 -50.96 -13.06 -18.06
N LEU A 17 -50.99 -12.82 -16.74
CA LEU A 17 -51.76 -11.73 -16.15
C LEU A 17 -51.23 -10.33 -16.51
N ILE A 18 -49.91 -10.17 -16.64
CA ILE A 18 -49.29 -8.91 -17.08
C ILE A 18 -49.57 -8.62 -18.56
N THR A 19 -49.58 -9.65 -19.42
CA THR A 19 -49.89 -9.47 -20.85
C THR A 19 -51.37 -9.21 -21.15
N ALA A 20 -52.28 -9.51 -20.22
CA ALA A 20 -53.72 -9.36 -20.40
C ALA A 20 -54.30 -7.99 -19.94
N ASN A 21 -53.46 -7.08 -19.45
CA ASN A 21 -53.80 -5.70 -19.07
C ASN A 21 -55.00 -5.56 -18.10
N TRP A 22 -55.19 -6.56 -17.22
CA TRP A 22 -56.17 -6.53 -16.14
C TRP A 22 -55.46 -6.16 -14.84
N PHE A 23 -55.22 -4.86 -14.59
CA PHE A 23 -55.19 -4.25 -13.25
C PHE A 23 -55.01 -2.72 -13.39
N SER A 24 -56.05 -1.98 -13.03
CA SER A 24 -55.99 -0.55 -12.72
C SER A 24 -55.83 -0.40 -11.19
N GLY A 25 -54.60 -0.31 -10.69
CA GLY A 25 -54.33 -0.16 -9.25
C GLY A 25 -52.85 -0.09 -8.91
N ASP A 26 -52.50 0.75 -7.93
CA ASP A 26 -51.17 1.20 -7.55
C ASP A 26 -50.20 0.08 -7.13
N LEU A 27 -49.00 0.05 -7.72
CA LEU A 27 -48.02 -1.05 -7.62
C LEU A 27 -47.06 -0.95 -6.41
N ARG A 28 -47.45 -0.21 -5.37
CA ARG A 28 -46.55 0.10 -4.23
C ARG A 28 -46.64 -0.89 -3.05
N ASP A 29 -47.63 -1.77 -3.02
CA ASP A 29 -47.88 -2.63 -1.84
C ASP A 29 -47.42 -4.10 -1.97
N LEU A 30 -46.65 -4.47 -3.02
CA LEU A 30 -46.12 -5.85 -3.16
C LEU A 30 -44.60 -6.01 -2.88
N ILE A 31 -43.89 -4.95 -2.49
CA ILE A 31 -42.44 -5.00 -2.19
C ILE A 31 -42.20 -5.32 -0.70
N GLY A 32 -42.87 -6.35 -0.20
CA GLY A 32 -42.74 -6.81 1.20
C GLY A 32 -42.16 -8.22 1.37
N TYR A 33 -42.16 -9.07 0.33
CA TYR A 33 -41.90 -10.50 0.50
C TYR A 33 -41.19 -11.18 -0.69
N CYS A 34 -39.96 -10.76 -1.07
CA CYS A 34 -38.92 -11.63 -1.69
C CYS A 34 -37.65 -10.85 -2.11
N PRO A 35 -36.45 -11.08 -1.53
CA PRO A 35 -35.24 -10.30 -1.84
C PRO A 35 -34.47 -10.69 -3.12
N ARG A 36 -35.03 -11.48 -4.06
CA ARG A 36 -34.24 -12.08 -5.18
C ARG A 36 -34.73 -11.79 -6.61
N ILE A 37 -35.66 -10.85 -6.82
CA ILE A 37 -36.18 -10.52 -8.16
C ILE A 37 -35.74 -9.12 -8.66
N GLY A 38 -35.02 -8.33 -7.85
CA GLY A 38 -34.50 -7.01 -8.27
C GLY A 38 -33.36 -7.06 -9.29
N TYR A 39 -32.72 -8.21 -9.50
CA TYR A 39 -31.54 -8.34 -10.36
C TYR A 39 -31.84 -8.72 -11.82
N LEU A 40 -33.10 -9.00 -12.17
CA LEU A 40 -33.50 -9.49 -13.51
C LEU A 40 -34.25 -8.46 -14.38
N LEU A 41 -34.48 -7.25 -13.88
CA LEU A 41 -35.19 -6.18 -14.60
C LEU A 41 -34.28 -5.06 -15.15
N GLN A 42 -32.96 -5.14 -14.98
CA GLN A 42 -32.00 -4.20 -15.58
C GLN A 42 -31.37 -4.68 -16.90
N THR A 43 -31.70 -5.88 -17.39
CA THR A 43 -31.11 -6.45 -18.62
C THR A 43 -31.99 -6.35 -19.86
N VAL A 44 -33.15 -5.68 -19.80
CA VAL A 44 -34.00 -5.47 -20.97
C VAL A 44 -34.37 -3.99 -21.10
N ASN A 45 -33.38 -3.16 -21.45
CA ASN A 45 -33.58 -1.95 -22.23
C ASN A 45 -32.25 -1.58 -22.87
N GLY A 46 -32.12 -1.94 -24.15
CA GLY A 46 -30.96 -1.61 -24.96
C GLY A 46 -30.81 -0.10 -25.09
N VAL A 47 -29.71 0.43 -24.56
CA VAL A 47 -29.17 1.73 -24.96
C VAL A 47 -27.92 1.44 -25.78
N GLY A 48 -27.98 1.81 -27.06
CA GLY A 48 -26.90 1.61 -28.02
C GLY A 48 -25.61 2.26 -27.54
N ARG A 49 -24.50 1.52 -27.63
CA ARG A 49 -23.15 2.06 -27.47
C ARG A 49 -22.85 2.99 -28.65
N GLY A 50 -22.85 4.29 -28.41
CA GLY A 50 -22.10 5.25 -29.22
C GLY A 50 -20.60 5.11 -28.96
N PRO A 51 -19.74 5.57 -29.89
CA PRO A 51 -18.29 5.43 -29.76
C PRO A 51 -17.78 6.27 -28.57
N SER A 52 -17.06 5.61 -27.66
CA SER A 52 -16.38 6.24 -26.54
C SER A 52 -15.22 7.10 -27.06
N VAL A 53 -15.41 8.41 -27.03
CA VAL A 53 -14.28 9.36 -27.07
C VAL A 53 -13.74 9.45 -25.65
N ALA A 54 -12.54 8.89 -25.42
CA ALA A 54 -11.82 9.03 -24.17
C ALA A 54 -11.40 10.49 -23.98
N GLY A 55 -11.92 11.12 -22.93
CA GLY A 55 -11.39 12.37 -22.39
C GLY A 55 -11.23 12.19 -20.88
N ASP A 56 -9.99 12.08 -20.43
CA ASP A 56 -9.61 12.14 -19.01
C ASP A 56 -9.89 13.55 -18.48
N ASN A 57 -11.11 13.79 -18.01
CA ASN A 57 -11.45 14.98 -17.22
C ASN A 57 -11.30 14.66 -15.73
N HIS A 58 -10.09 14.29 -15.30
CA HIS A 58 -9.80 14.22 -13.87
C HIS A 58 -9.68 15.63 -13.29
N ASP A 59 -10.42 15.90 -12.21
CA ASP A 59 -10.34 17.15 -11.46
C ASP A 59 -8.97 17.27 -10.77
N ASN A 60 -8.05 17.98 -11.43
CA ASN A 60 -6.67 18.20 -11.01
C ASN A 60 -6.54 19.32 -9.96
N ARG A 61 -7.60 19.61 -9.19
CA ARG A 61 -7.46 20.53 -8.06
C ARG A 61 -6.65 19.90 -6.92
N PRO A 62 -5.90 20.71 -6.15
CA PRO A 62 -5.23 20.25 -4.95
C PRO A 62 -6.21 19.75 -3.89
N LEU A 63 -5.80 18.75 -3.11
CA LEU A 63 -6.62 18.15 -2.05
C LEU A 63 -6.37 18.79 -0.68
N ALA A 64 -7.37 18.70 0.18
CA ALA A 64 -7.29 19.03 1.59
C ALA A 64 -8.36 18.23 2.36
N ALA A 65 -8.14 18.04 3.67
CA ALA A 65 -9.12 17.43 4.56
C ALA A 65 -10.30 18.37 4.81
N ASN A 66 -11.52 17.84 4.81
CA ASN A 66 -12.69 18.55 5.28
C ASN A 66 -12.71 18.57 6.82
N LEU A 67 -12.21 19.64 7.39
CA LEU A 67 -12.05 19.82 8.84
C LEU A 67 -13.37 20.04 9.60
N SER A 68 -14.47 20.27 8.87
CA SER A 68 -15.80 20.51 9.46
C SER A 68 -16.50 19.23 9.90
N ALA A 69 -16.02 18.07 9.43
CA ALA A 69 -16.58 16.77 9.74
C ALA A 69 -15.48 15.77 10.08
N CYS A 70 -15.74 14.95 11.10
CA CYS A 70 -14.91 13.81 11.41
C CYS A 70 -15.81 12.60 11.66
N HIS A 71 -15.57 11.52 10.92
CA HIS A 71 -16.40 10.33 10.99
C HIS A 71 -15.86 9.34 12.02
N ALA A 72 -16.78 8.75 12.79
CA ALA A 72 -16.46 7.65 13.69
C ALA A 72 -16.12 6.38 12.89
N SER A 73 -15.21 5.58 13.44
CA SER A 73 -14.80 4.30 12.88
C SER A 73 -15.04 3.16 13.88
N LEU A 74 -15.17 1.93 13.38
CA LEU A 74 -15.29 0.69 14.13
C LEU A 74 -14.20 -0.28 13.69
N THR A 75 -13.63 -1.05 14.62
CA THR A 75 -12.75 -2.16 14.25
C THR A 75 -13.53 -3.29 13.58
N ASP A 76 -12.84 -4.30 13.04
CA ASP A 76 -13.48 -5.48 12.46
C ASP A 76 -14.27 -6.29 13.50
N ALA A 77 -13.84 -6.22 14.76
CA ALA A 77 -14.57 -6.72 15.93
C ALA A 77 -15.68 -5.76 16.43
N ASP A 78 -16.09 -4.78 15.62
CA ASP A 78 -17.11 -3.76 15.91
C ASP A 78 -16.81 -2.88 17.13
N ARG A 79 -15.53 -2.75 17.51
CA ARG A 79 -15.14 -1.90 18.64
C ARG A 79 -15.01 -0.44 18.18
N PRO A 80 -15.58 0.53 18.92
CA PRO A 80 -15.41 1.94 18.59
C PRO A 80 -13.93 2.36 18.50
N THR A 81 -13.59 3.02 17.41
CA THR A 81 -12.28 3.62 17.16
C THR A 81 -12.43 5.15 17.15
N TYR A 82 -11.97 5.78 18.23
CA TYR A 82 -12.10 7.22 18.42
C TYR A 82 -10.82 7.96 18.01
N CYS A 83 -10.81 8.45 16.78
CA CYS A 83 -9.67 9.21 16.22
C CYS A 83 -9.97 10.71 16.05
N CYS A 84 -11.25 11.06 16.11
CA CYS A 84 -11.70 12.43 15.98
C CYS A 84 -11.14 13.34 17.09
N PRO A 85 -10.79 14.60 16.75
CA PRO A 85 -10.47 15.59 17.76
C PRO A 85 -11.67 15.84 18.69
N PRO A 86 -11.41 16.24 19.95
CA PRO A 86 -12.46 16.59 20.91
C PRO A 86 -13.28 17.82 20.49
N ARG A 87 -12.69 18.71 19.70
CA ARG A 87 -13.33 19.90 19.08
C ARG A 87 -13.22 19.78 17.57
N ARG A 88 -14.12 20.40 16.80
CA ARG A 88 -13.99 20.37 15.34
C ARG A 88 -12.72 21.11 14.94
N ASP A 89 -11.94 20.52 14.05
CA ASP A 89 -10.73 21.16 13.54
C ASP A 89 -11.08 22.43 12.73
N ALA A 90 -12.28 22.51 12.15
CA ALA A 90 -12.78 23.74 11.51
C ALA A 90 -13.01 24.92 12.47
N ASP A 91 -13.12 24.66 13.78
CA ASP A 91 -13.24 25.72 14.80
C ASP A 91 -11.87 26.30 15.18
N GLN A 92 -10.77 25.75 14.65
CA GLN A 92 -9.41 26.22 14.92
C GLN A 92 -8.99 27.31 13.93
N ILE A 93 -8.18 28.24 14.40
CA ILE A 93 -7.52 29.23 13.52
C ILE A 93 -6.39 28.50 12.79
N VAL A 94 -6.57 28.28 11.50
CA VAL A 94 -5.55 27.68 10.64
C VAL A 94 -4.50 28.73 10.28
N VAL A 95 -3.24 28.43 10.56
CA VAL A 95 -2.09 29.23 10.18
C VAL A 95 -1.40 28.57 8.99
N GLU A 96 -1.09 29.33 7.95
CA GLU A 96 -0.34 28.81 6.80
C GLU A 96 1.12 28.57 7.21
N PHE A 97 1.65 27.40 6.84
CA PHE A 97 3.04 27.05 7.13
C PHE A 97 3.99 28.04 6.45
N GLN A 98 5.02 28.43 7.19
CA GLN A 98 6.10 29.25 6.68
C GLN A 98 7.40 28.48 6.93
N LEU A 99 8.19 28.34 5.87
CA LEU A 99 9.57 27.90 6.02
C LEU A 99 10.31 28.92 6.90
N PRO A 100 11.21 28.46 7.78
CA PRO A 100 12.03 29.38 8.56
C PRO A 100 12.85 30.25 7.59
N GLU A 101 12.84 31.57 7.80
CA GLU A 101 13.55 32.54 6.94
C GLU A 101 15.05 32.21 6.81
N ILE A 102 15.62 31.65 7.88
CA ILE A 102 16.98 31.14 7.94
C ILE A 102 16.90 29.66 8.31
N ALA A 103 17.50 28.81 7.48
CA ALA A 103 17.60 27.38 7.78
C ALA A 103 18.31 27.19 9.14
N PRO A 104 17.76 26.38 10.07
CA PRO A 104 18.39 26.13 11.35
C PRO A 104 19.82 25.62 11.17
N SER A 105 20.78 26.26 11.86
CA SER A 105 22.18 25.85 11.88
C SER A 105 22.63 25.64 13.33
N PRO A 106 23.12 24.44 13.70
CA PRO A 106 23.21 23.23 12.87
C PRO A 106 21.83 22.59 12.60
N LEU A 107 21.72 21.84 11.49
CA LEU A 107 20.53 21.01 11.19
C LEU A 107 20.37 19.92 12.25
N ARG A 108 19.12 19.54 12.57
CA ARG A 108 18.84 18.35 13.38
C ARG A 108 19.24 17.11 12.58
N VAL A 109 20.10 16.25 13.13
CA VAL A 109 20.53 15.02 12.44
C VAL A 109 19.83 13.82 13.04
N ARG A 110 18.98 13.16 12.25
CA ARG A 110 18.31 11.91 12.63
C ARG A 110 19.30 10.75 12.53
N ARG A 111 19.58 10.10 13.67
CA ARG A 111 20.60 9.04 13.80
C ARG A 111 20.00 7.63 13.75
N PRO A 112 20.77 6.59 13.36
CA PRO A 112 20.31 5.21 13.39
C PRO A 112 20.02 4.74 14.82
N ALA A 113 18.86 4.13 15.05
CA ALA A 113 18.38 3.80 16.40
C ALA A 113 19.31 2.86 17.18
N HIS A 114 19.91 1.90 16.47
CA HIS A 114 20.85 0.95 17.04
C HIS A 114 22.22 1.56 17.42
N LEU A 115 22.51 2.80 17.02
CA LEU A 115 23.75 3.53 17.36
C LEU A 115 23.53 4.61 18.42
N LEU A 116 22.33 4.71 19.00
CA LEU A 116 22.03 5.73 19.99
C LEU A 116 22.72 5.43 21.34
N ASP A 117 23.38 6.46 21.86
CA ASP A 117 23.96 6.47 23.19
C ASP A 117 22.87 6.59 24.28
N SER A 118 23.27 6.36 25.54
CA SER A 118 22.34 6.39 26.68
C SER A 118 21.73 7.76 26.94
N ASP A 119 22.43 8.86 26.65
CA ASP A 119 21.92 10.22 26.88
C ASP A 119 20.80 10.55 25.88
N TYR A 120 20.98 10.17 24.62
CA TYR A 120 19.96 10.28 23.59
C TYR A 120 18.70 9.50 23.97
N VAL A 121 18.86 8.24 24.38
CA VAL A 121 17.73 7.39 24.79
C VAL A 121 16.99 8.00 25.97
N ALA A 122 17.71 8.48 26.99
CA ALA A 122 17.12 9.11 28.17
C ALA A 122 16.35 10.40 27.82
N LYS A 123 16.88 11.24 26.92
CA LYS A 123 16.18 12.45 26.44
C LYS A 123 14.90 12.11 25.69
N TYR A 124 14.96 11.16 24.77
CA TYR A 124 13.77 10.71 24.05
C TYR A 124 12.74 10.09 25.00
N GLU A 125 13.18 9.27 25.93
CA GLU A 125 12.31 8.66 26.93
C GLU A 125 11.61 9.69 27.80
N LYS A 126 12.34 10.71 28.26
CA LYS A 126 11.76 11.84 29.00
C LYS A 126 10.72 12.59 28.16
N ALA A 127 11.02 12.88 26.89
CA ALA A 127 10.09 13.59 26.00
C ALA A 127 8.79 12.80 25.78
N VAL A 128 8.90 11.49 25.48
CA VAL A 128 7.72 10.61 25.33
C VAL A 128 6.94 10.50 26.65
N ALA A 129 7.63 10.42 27.80
CA ALA A 129 6.97 10.40 29.11
C ALA A 129 6.18 11.68 29.38
N ILE A 130 6.71 12.86 29.02
CA ILE A 130 6.00 14.13 29.11
C ILE A 130 4.74 14.08 28.23
N MET A 131 4.86 13.68 26.95
CA MET A 131 3.70 13.59 26.05
C MET A 131 2.63 12.61 26.55
N LYS A 132 3.04 11.50 27.17
CA LYS A 132 2.11 10.51 27.78
C LYS A 132 1.46 11.02 29.06
N SER A 133 2.07 12.00 29.73
CA SER A 133 1.51 12.62 30.96
C SER A 133 0.45 13.68 30.68
N LEU A 134 0.40 14.22 29.45
CA LEU A 134 -0.59 15.21 29.05
C LEU A 134 -2.00 14.60 28.96
N PRO A 135 -3.07 15.39 29.19
CA PRO A 135 -4.44 14.95 28.97
C PRO A 135 -4.63 14.36 27.56
N SER A 136 -5.45 13.31 27.44
CA SER A 136 -5.64 12.59 26.17
C SER A 136 -6.16 13.47 25.03
N ASP A 137 -6.87 14.54 25.36
CA ASP A 137 -7.45 15.53 24.45
C ASP A 137 -6.50 16.69 24.11
N HIS A 138 -5.36 16.80 24.80
CA HIS A 138 -4.33 17.80 24.52
C HIS A 138 -3.66 17.54 23.15
N PRO A 139 -3.47 18.55 22.27
CA PRO A 139 -2.89 18.38 20.92
C PRO A 139 -1.51 17.70 20.87
N HIS A 140 -0.70 17.92 21.91
CA HIS A 140 0.64 17.33 22.06
C HIS A 140 0.65 16.02 22.84
N SER A 141 -0.50 15.52 23.32
CA SER A 141 -0.52 14.24 24.01
C SER A 141 -0.09 13.13 23.06
N PHE A 142 0.59 12.12 23.60
CA PHE A 142 1.08 11.01 22.79
C PHE A 142 -0.08 10.28 22.07
N LEU A 143 -1.21 10.13 22.75
CA LEU A 143 -2.42 9.55 22.15
C LEU A 143 -2.99 10.43 21.04
N ARG A 144 -3.03 11.76 21.23
CA ARG A 144 -3.55 12.66 20.20
C ARG A 144 -2.65 12.69 18.96
N GLN A 145 -1.34 12.65 19.16
CA GLN A 145 -0.38 12.50 18.06
C GLN A 145 -0.58 11.18 17.31
N ALA A 146 -0.76 10.05 18.02
CA ALA A 146 -1.08 8.77 17.39
C ALA A 146 -2.41 8.82 16.61
N ASN A 147 -3.42 9.51 17.13
CA ASN A 147 -4.72 9.66 16.47
C ASN A 147 -4.64 10.46 15.17
N ASN A 148 -3.61 11.30 14.94
CA ASN A 148 -3.41 11.95 13.63
C ASN A 148 -3.20 10.92 12.52
N HIS A 149 -2.42 9.86 12.77
CA HIS A 149 -2.26 8.78 11.80
C HIS A 149 -3.59 8.05 11.59
N CYS A 150 -4.29 7.70 12.67
CA CYS A 150 -5.60 7.07 12.57
C CYS A 150 -6.60 7.86 11.68
N LEU A 151 -6.70 9.19 11.87
CA LEU A 151 -7.64 10.05 11.14
C LEU A 151 -7.59 9.89 9.62
N TYR A 152 -6.37 9.79 9.07
CA TYR A 152 -6.14 9.67 7.64
C TYR A 152 -6.09 8.21 7.14
N CYS A 153 -6.16 7.23 8.05
CA CYS A 153 -6.12 5.80 7.74
C CYS A 153 -7.50 5.14 7.78
N THR A 154 -8.35 5.53 8.74
CA THR A 154 -9.65 4.89 8.99
C THR A 154 -10.82 5.54 8.25
N GLY A 155 -10.53 6.55 7.42
CA GLY A 155 -11.56 7.28 6.67
C GLY A 155 -12.33 8.30 7.52
N SER A 156 -11.72 8.83 8.58
CA SER A 156 -12.37 9.85 9.41
C SER A 156 -12.52 11.19 8.68
N TYR A 157 -11.63 11.51 7.73
CA TYR A 157 -11.73 12.71 6.89
C TYR A 157 -12.14 12.42 5.45
N ASN A 158 -13.04 13.25 4.95
CA ASN A 158 -13.33 13.38 3.53
C ASN A 158 -12.44 14.46 2.91
N GLN A 159 -12.35 14.45 1.58
CA GLN A 159 -11.82 15.58 0.81
C GLN A 159 -12.77 16.79 0.91
N VAL A 160 -12.23 18.01 0.82
CA VAL A 160 -13.04 19.24 0.74
C VAL A 160 -13.96 19.21 -0.48
N ASN A 161 -15.24 19.52 -0.26
CA ASN A 161 -16.30 19.51 -1.28
C ASN A 161 -16.47 18.15 -1.98
N SER A 162 -16.27 17.04 -1.26
CA SER A 162 -16.45 15.70 -1.78
C SER A 162 -16.84 14.73 -0.67
N THR A 163 -17.52 13.63 -1.04
CA THR A 163 -17.81 12.50 -0.14
C THR A 163 -16.68 11.47 -0.14
N SER A 164 -15.70 11.60 -1.04
CA SER A 164 -14.54 10.73 -1.12
C SER A 164 -13.62 10.93 0.09
N LEU A 165 -13.08 9.83 0.60
CA LEU A 165 -12.15 9.83 1.72
C LEU A 165 -10.83 10.51 1.33
N PHE A 166 -10.24 11.26 2.26
CA PHE A 166 -8.88 11.76 2.10
C PHE A 166 -7.91 10.80 2.79
N LYS A 167 -7.50 9.77 2.03
CA LYS A 167 -6.54 8.77 2.46
C LYS A 167 -5.13 9.19 2.06
N ILE A 168 -4.17 8.88 2.92
CA ILE A 168 -2.75 9.19 2.70
C ILE A 168 -1.92 7.95 2.35
N HIS A 169 -2.47 6.76 2.58
CA HIS A 169 -1.89 5.49 2.15
C HIS A 169 -2.31 5.12 0.73
N ARG A 170 -1.53 4.25 0.10
CA ARG A 170 -1.72 3.61 -1.20
C ARG A 170 -1.86 4.62 -2.34
N SER A 171 -1.11 5.71 -2.23
CA SER A 171 -1.07 6.81 -3.19
C SER A 171 0.20 7.65 -3.03
N TRP A 172 0.43 8.55 -3.97
CA TRP A 172 1.53 9.54 -3.98
C TRP A 172 1.61 10.48 -2.76
N PHE A 173 0.66 10.42 -1.81
CA PHE A 173 0.69 11.23 -0.58
C PHE A 173 1.35 10.50 0.61
N PHE A 174 1.70 9.22 0.46
CA PHE A 174 2.31 8.41 1.50
C PHE A 174 3.56 9.10 2.09
N PHE A 175 4.55 9.40 1.25
CA PHE A 175 5.78 10.05 1.70
C PHE A 175 5.59 11.47 2.26
N PRO A 176 4.98 12.43 1.53
CA PRO A 176 4.91 13.80 2.02
C PRO A 176 4.06 13.97 3.27
N TRP A 177 2.99 13.18 3.45
CA TRP A 177 2.19 13.22 4.68
C TRP A 177 3.00 12.71 5.88
N HIS A 178 3.66 11.56 5.76
CA HIS A 178 4.47 11.01 6.86
C HIS A 178 5.67 11.91 7.20
N ARG A 179 6.29 12.55 6.19
CA ARG A 179 7.32 13.57 6.42
C ARG A 179 6.81 14.75 7.25
N ALA A 180 5.67 15.33 6.86
CA ALA A 180 5.04 16.42 7.60
C ALA A 180 4.67 15.99 9.02
N PHE A 181 4.10 14.80 9.19
CA PHE A 181 3.73 14.26 10.49
C PHE A 181 4.96 14.14 11.42
N LEU A 182 6.05 13.53 10.93
CA LEU A 182 7.29 13.42 11.70
C LEU A 182 7.93 14.77 11.99
N TYR A 183 7.85 15.73 11.07
CA TYR A 183 8.37 17.07 11.27
C TYR A 183 7.74 17.75 12.49
N PHE A 184 6.40 17.76 12.59
CA PHE A 184 5.73 18.36 13.74
C PHE A 184 5.90 17.53 15.01
N HIS A 185 5.84 16.20 14.91
CA HIS A 185 6.05 15.31 16.06
C HIS A 185 7.43 15.50 16.70
N GLU A 186 8.49 15.59 15.89
CA GLU A 186 9.86 15.85 16.35
C GLU A 186 9.97 17.18 17.09
N ARG A 187 9.31 18.23 16.58
CA ARG A 187 9.35 19.55 17.21
C ARG A 187 8.60 19.58 18.53
N ILE A 188 7.49 18.85 18.63
CA ILE A 188 6.72 18.68 19.88
C ILE A 188 7.54 17.93 20.94
N LEU A 189 8.32 16.91 20.54
CA LEU A 189 9.26 16.23 21.44
C LEU A 189 10.39 17.15 21.96
N GLY A 190 10.66 18.26 21.27
CA GLY A 190 11.65 19.28 21.61
C GLY A 190 12.95 19.17 20.82
N SER A 191 13.64 20.30 20.65
CA SER A 191 14.82 20.48 19.78
C SER A 191 16.03 19.57 20.11
N SER A 192 16.11 19.04 21.33
CA SER A 192 17.16 18.11 21.77
C SER A 192 16.80 16.63 21.64
N SER A 193 15.57 16.31 21.22
CA SER A 193 14.98 14.98 21.22
C SER A 193 14.90 14.47 19.78
N ALA A 194 16.05 14.27 19.14
CA ALA A 194 16.11 13.97 17.71
C ALA A 194 15.32 12.69 17.39
N THR A 195 14.55 12.72 16.31
CA THR A 195 13.91 11.52 15.78
C THR A 195 15.02 10.59 15.30
N THR A 196 14.94 9.33 15.66
CA THR A 196 15.88 8.31 15.19
C THR A 196 15.28 7.53 14.04
N HIS A 197 16.11 7.01 13.13
CA HIS A 197 15.64 6.13 12.07
C HIS A 197 16.05 4.68 12.35
N LEU A 198 15.11 3.74 12.16
CA LEU A 198 15.39 2.32 12.28
C LEU A 198 16.14 1.82 11.05
N LEU A 199 17.42 1.48 11.23
CA LEU A 199 18.05 0.45 10.39
C LEU A 199 17.61 -0.90 10.93
N TYR A 200 17.31 -1.84 10.03
CA TYR A 200 16.59 -3.10 10.23
C TYR A 200 17.21 -4.13 11.22
N ARG A 201 18.02 -3.67 12.18
CA ARG A 201 18.43 -4.36 13.40
C ARG A 201 17.56 -3.88 14.57
N ILE A 202 16.74 -4.80 15.10
CA ILE A 202 15.72 -4.54 16.14
C ILE A 202 16.28 -4.45 17.56
N GLY A 203 17.61 -4.54 17.75
CA GLY A 203 18.25 -4.51 19.07
C GLY A 203 17.88 -3.32 19.96
N PHE A 204 17.36 -2.24 19.38
CA PHE A 204 16.93 -1.05 20.08
C PHE A 204 15.49 -1.08 20.63
N TYR A 205 14.66 -2.01 20.16
CA TYR A 205 13.23 -2.07 20.47
C TYR A 205 12.93 -2.38 21.94
N THR A 206 13.89 -2.83 22.73
CA THR A 206 13.69 -3.15 24.15
C THR A 206 14.18 -2.05 25.11
N ARG A 207 14.63 -0.89 24.59
CA ARG A 207 15.28 0.16 25.40
C ARG A 207 14.36 1.35 25.69
N GLY A 208 14.23 1.72 26.97
CA GLY A 208 13.53 2.94 27.41
C GLY A 208 12.12 3.07 26.85
N ALA A 209 11.76 4.24 26.32
CA ALA A 209 10.46 4.49 25.70
C ALA A 209 10.18 3.64 24.45
N PHE A 210 11.18 2.98 23.86
CA PHE A 210 10.94 2.03 22.78
C PHE A 210 10.47 0.68 23.29
N ASN A 211 10.50 0.37 24.58
CA ASN A 211 9.94 -0.89 25.07
C ASN A 211 8.40 -0.90 25.00
N SER A 212 7.81 -1.92 24.38
CA SER A 212 6.37 -2.07 24.19
C SER A 212 5.98 -3.54 24.33
N THR A 213 4.95 -3.82 25.13
CA THR A 213 4.38 -5.18 25.31
C THR A 213 3.43 -5.58 24.20
N GLN A 214 3.12 -4.67 23.27
CA GLN A 214 2.17 -4.88 22.17
C GLN A 214 2.91 -5.21 20.86
N ARG A 215 4.02 -5.93 20.96
CA ARG A 215 4.81 -6.40 19.81
C ARG A 215 4.91 -7.91 19.82
N GLU A 216 5.15 -8.48 18.65
CA GLU A 216 5.33 -9.93 18.51
C GLU A 216 6.54 -10.41 19.35
N PRO A 217 6.31 -11.21 20.42
CA PRO A 217 7.40 -11.64 21.29
C PRO A 217 8.47 -12.45 20.56
N GLY A 218 8.07 -13.24 19.55
CA GLY A 218 8.98 -14.04 18.73
C GLY A 218 9.95 -13.21 17.88
N HIS A 219 9.68 -11.92 17.70
CA HIS A 219 10.45 -11.01 16.85
C HIS A 219 11.33 -10.04 17.63
N LEU A 220 11.31 -10.11 18.96
CA LEU A 220 12.21 -9.31 19.77
C LEU A 220 13.68 -9.76 19.57
N PRO A 221 14.67 -8.91 19.92
CA PRO A 221 16.08 -9.24 19.77
C PRO A 221 16.42 -10.62 20.34
N PRO A 222 17.30 -11.40 19.69
CA PRO A 222 18.27 -10.98 18.67
C PRO A 222 17.83 -11.11 17.20
N HIS A 223 16.53 -11.30 16.91
CA HIS A 223 16.04 -11.52 15.54
C HIS A 223 16.28 -10.32 14.59
N VAL A 224 16.45 -10.64 13.31
CA VAL A 224 16.56 -9.68 12.21
C VAL A 224 15.19 -9.53 11.56
N ALA A 225 14.78 -8.30 11.24
CA ALA A 225 13.49 -8.02 10.61
C ALA A 225 13.35 -8.83 9.32
N ASP A 226 12.19 -9.40 9.04
CA ASP A 226 11.89 -9.88 7.70
C ASP A 226 11.24 -8.76 6.87
N LEU A 227 12.02 -8.16 5.96
CA LEU A 227 11.53 -7.06 5.12
C LEU A 227 10.48 -7.51 4.10
N ASN A 228 10.43 -8.81 3.81
CA ASN A 228 9.41 -9.40 2.97
C ASN A 228 8.49 -10.33 3.79
N TYR A 229 8.27 -10.02 5.08
CA TYR A 229 7.46 -10.85 5.98
C TYR A 229 6.11 -11.23 5.38
N GLN A 230 5.68 -12.46 5.67
CA GLN A 230 4.46 -13.04 5.14
C GLN A 230 3.51 -13.55 6.22
N ARG A 231 3.66 -13.18 7.51
CA ARG A 231 2.94 -13.79 8.65
C ARG A 231 3.27 -15.28 8.88
N GLU A 232 4.40 -15.73 8.37
CA GLU A 232 4.91 -17.08 8.60
C GLU A 232 6.42 -16.99 8.86
N GLU A 233 6.87 -17.67 9.90
CA GLU A 233 8.28 -17.72 10.25
C GLU A 233 9.06 -18.59 9.28
N THR A 234 10.08 -18.01 8.67
CA THR A 234 10.90 -18.72 7.68
C THR A 234 12.02 -19.55 8.32
N GLY A 235 12.28 -19.36 9.62
CA GLY A 235 13.33 -20.05 10.36
C GLY A 235 14.76 -19.76 9.86
N ARG A 236 14.95 -18.70 9.05
CA ARG A 236 16.25 -18.33 8.50
C ARG A 236 17.22 -17.89 9.59
N LYS A 237 18.50 -18.18 9.40
CA LYS A 237 19.56 -17.62 10.24
C LYS A 237 19.68 -16.11 10.00
N PRO A 238 20.18 -15.33 10.97
CA PRO A 238 20.35 -13.88 10.83
C PRO A 238 21.09 -13.43 9.56
N GLU A 239 22.15 -14.16 9.17
CA GLU A 239 22.96 -13.85 7.99
C GLU A 239 22.18 -14.08 6.68
N GLU A 240 21.39 -15.15 6.63
CA GLU A 240 20.53 -15.47 5.49
C GLU A 240 19.40 -14.46 5.35
N GLN A 241 18.75 -14.09 6.46
CA GLN A 241 17.71 -13.07 6.45
C GLN A 241 18.27 -11.70 6.04
N MET A 242 19.50 -11.36 6.46
CA MET A 242 20.18 -10.13 6.02
C MET A 242 20.41 -10.14 4.51
N ALA A 243 20.88 -11.25 3.93
CA ALA A 243 21.09 -11.35 2.48
C ALA A 243 19.77 -11.16 1.70
N VAL A 244 18.68 -11.77 2.17
CA VAL A 244 17.33 -11.59 1.59
C VAL A 244 16.90 -10.12 1.68
N ASN A 245 17.05 -9.50 2.84
CA ASN A 245 16.70 -8.10 3.07
C ASN A 245 17.47 -7.14 2.15
N LEU A 246 18.77 -7.37 1.97
CA LEU A 246 19.62 -6.56 1.10
C LEU A 246 19.20 -6.67 -0.36
N ALA A 247 18.97 -7.88 -0.85
CA ALA A 247 18.47 -8.13 -2.20
C ALA A 247 17.08 -7.52 -2.43
N PHE A 248 16.20 -7.62 -1.43
CA PHE A 248 14.88 -7.00 -1.45
C PHE A 248 14.97 -5.48 -1.51
N MET A 249 15.82 -4.86 -0.70
CA MET A 249 16.01 -3.40 -0.72
C MET A 249 16.63 -2.91 -2.04
N TYR A 250 17.53 -3.67 -2.66
CA TYR A 250 17.99 -3.36 -4.02
C TYR A 250 16.80 -3.27 -4.99
N HIS A 251 15.91 -4.27 -4.95
CA HIS A 251 14.72 -4.26 -5.79
C HIS A 251 13.83 -3.04 -5.52
N GLN A 252 13.47 -2.81 -4.25
CA GLN A 252 12.51 -1.78 -3.86
C GLN A 252 13.02 -0.35 -4.03
N MET A 253 14.34 -0.13 -4.01
CA MET A 253 14.95 1.21 -4.12
C MET A 253 15.59 1.50 -5.47
N VAL A 254 15.91 0.47 -6.25
CA VAL A 254 16.66 0.60 -7.51
C VAL A 254 15.86 0.04 -8.68
N SER A 255 15.79 -1.29 -8.85
CA SER A 255 15.26 -1.87 -10.08
C SER A 255 13.75 -1.64 -10.24
N GLY A 256 12.99 -1.70 -9.15
CA GLY A 256 11.53 -1.54 -9.14
C GLY A 256 11.07 -0.08 -9.03
N ALA A 257 11.97 0.85 -8.69
CA ALA A 257 11.64 2.24 -8.32
C ALA A 257 12.16 3.28 -9.31
N ARG A 258 12.26 2.94 -10.60
CA ARG A 258 12.85 3.82 -11.63
C ARG A 258 11.98 5.04 -12.01
N LYS A 259 10.74 5.11 -11.55
CA LYS A 259 9.79 6.20 -11.83
C LYS A 259 9.10 6.65 -10.53
N ALA A 260 8.71 7.91 -10.44
CA ALA A 260 8.03 8.49 -9.29
C ALA A 260 6.78 7.68 -8.90
N GLU A 261 5.97 7.28 -9.89
CA GLU A 261 4.76 6.48 -9.65
C GLU A 261 5.07 5.10 -9.08
N LEU A 262 6.15 4.45 -9.53
CA LEU A 262 6.56 3.16 -8.99
C LEU A 262 7.07 3.30 -7.55
N PHE A 263 7.83 4.35 -7.25
CA PHE A 263 8.40 4.55 -5.92
C PHE A 263 7.40 5.08 -4.88
N MET A 264 6.61 6.10 -5.26
CA MET A 264 5.73 6.84 -4.35
C MET A 264 4.29 6.34 -4.36
N GLY A 265 3.88 5.60 -5.39
CA GLY A 265 2.52 5.14 -5.58
C GLY A 265 1.74 5.99 -6.58
N CYS A 266 0.52 5.53 -6.84
CA CYS A 266 -0.31 6.07 -7.90
C CYS A 266 -0.88 7.48 -7.60
N LYS A 267 -1.31 8.16 -8.67
CA LYS A 267 -1.85 9.51 -8.60
C LYS A 267 -3.26 9.51 -7.99
N LEU A 268 -3.45 10.26 -6.91
CA LEU A 268 -4.74 10.48 -6.26
C LEU A 268 -5.25 11.90 -6.58
N THR A 269 -6.31 12.00 -7.39
CA THR A 269 -6.95 13.27 -7.78
C THR A 269 -8.32 13.43 -7.11
N ALA A 270 -8.97 14.59 -7.31
CA ALA A 270 -10.17 14.93 -6.55
C ALA A 270 -11.40 14.12 -6.98
N GLY A 271 -12.27 13.85 -6.01
CA GLY A 271 -13.58 13.22 -6.25
C GLY A 271 -13.53 11.70 -6.40
N ALA A 272 -14.71 11.13 -6.68
CA ALA A 272 -14.87 9.68 -6.76
C ALA A 272 -14.09 9.05 -7.92
N GLU A 273 -14.05 9.71 -9.08
CA GLU A 273 -13.32 9.22 -10.26
C GLU A 273 -11.80 9.40 -10.13
N GLY A 274 -11.33 10.26 -9.22
CA GLY A 274 -9.91 10.51 -8.98
C GLY A 274 -9.24 9.61 -7.93
N GLY A 275 -10.01 8.74 -7.26
CA GLY A 275 -9.47 7.88 -6.21
C GLY A 275 -8.57 6.77 -6.74
N CYS A 276 -7.44 6.54 -6.08
CA CYS A 276 -6.49 5.49 -6.43
C CYS A 276 -6.21 4.54 -5.26
N ASP A 277 -5.78 3.32 -5.59
CA ASP A 277 -5.38 2.28 -4.65
C ASP A 277 -4.19 1.47 -5.21
N GLY A 278 -3.00 2.05 -5.10
CA GLY A 278 -1.77 1.54 -5.72
C GLY A 278 -0.55 2.06 -4.97
N PRO A 279 -0.08 1.34 -3.93
CA PRO A 279 1.09 1.75 -3.16
C PRO A 279 2.34 1.76 -4.04
N GLY A 280 3.30 2.60 -3.69
CA GLY A 280 4.64 2.53 -4.26
C GLY A 280 5.45 1.37 -3.68
N THR A 281 6.60 1.08 -4.27
CA THR A 281 7.51 -0.02 -3.88
C THR A 281 7.70 -0.11 -2.38
N ILE A 282 8.08 1.01 -1.75
CA ILE A 282 8.39 1.06 -0.32
C ILE A 282 7.17 0.94 0.58
N GLU A 283 6.04 1.55 0.19
CA GLU A 283 4.80 1.44 0.95
C GLU A 283 4.29 0.00 0.94
N ASP A 284 4.31 -0.66 -0.22
CA ASP A 284 3.84 -2.04 -0.36
C ASP A 284 4.73 -2.99 0.43
N ALA A 285 6.05 -2.87 0.30
CA ALA A 285 7.02 -3.48 1.21
C ALA A 285 8.42 -2.83 1.05
N PRO A 286 9.12 -2.48 2.15
CA PRO A 286 9.00 -3.14 3.44
C PRO A 286 8.12 -2.42 4.47
N HIS A 287 7.46 -1.31 4.14
CA HIS A 287 6.64 -0.59 5.12
C HIS A 287 5.53 -1.48 5.72
N ASN A 288 4.64 -2.01 4.88
CA ASN A 288 3.51 -2.83 5.33
C ASN A 288 3.98 -4.14 6.00
N THR A 289 5.01 -4.78 5.45
CA THR A 289 5.55 -6.03 6.01
C THR A 289 6.22 -5.83 7.37
N VAL A 290 6.89 -4.69 7.61
CA VAL A 290 7.48 -4.37 8.91
C VAL A 290 6.41 -4.04 9.95
N HIS A 291 5.32 -3.36 9.57
CA HIS A 291 4.15 -3.19 10.46
C HIS A 291 3.62 -4.55 10.94
N GLU A 292 3.43 -5.47 10.00
CA GLU A 292 2.96 -6.84 10.26
C GLU A 292 3.94 -7.67 11.09
N TRP A 293 5.24 -7.51 10.83
CA TRP A 293 6.31 -8.17 11.58
C TRP A 293 6.38 -7.63 13.02
N VAL A 294 6.23 -6.32 13.25
CA VAL A 294 6.32 -5.77 14.61
C VAL A 294 5.03 -5.99 15.42
N GLY A 295 3.85 -5.92 14.79
CA GLY A 295 2.55 -6.06 15.45
C GLY A 295 2.36 -7.40 16.16
N ASN A 296 1.71 -7.39 17.33
CA ASN A 296 1.55 -8.59 18.15
C ASN A 296 0.47 -9.52 17.57
N GLY A 297 0.86 -10.73 17.15
CA GLY A 297 -0.06 -11.71 16.58
C GLY A 297 -1.14 -12.23 17.53
N LEU A 298 -0.99 -12.02 18.84
CA LEU A 298 -2.00 -12.39 19.86
C LEU A 298 -3.14 -11.37 19.96
N ASN A 299 -2.95 -10.16 19.42
CA ASN A 299 -3.99 -9.15 19.41
C ASN A 299 -4.93 -9.37 18.20
N PRO A 300 -6.25 -9.19 18.37
CA PRO A 300 -7.23 -9.51 17.33
C PRO A 300 -7.02 -8.77 15.99
N GLU A 301 -6.49 -7.55 16.00
CA GLU A 301 -6.16 -6.78 14.79
C GLU A 301 -4.63 -6.60 14.62
N ARG A 302 -3.80 -7.35 15.37
CA ARG A 302 -2.32 -7.22 15.45
C ARG A 302 -1.79 -5.88 15.96
N GLU A 303 -2.53 -5.25 16.87
CA GLU A 303 -2.10 -4.01 17.50
C GLU A 303 -0.74 -4.14 18.21
N TYR A 304 0.09 -3.10 18.29
CA TYR A 304 -0.15 -1.77 17.70
C TYR A 304 0.30 -1.67 16.24
N MET A 305 1.58 -1.93 15.97
CA MET A 305 2.18 -1.70 14.65
C MET A 305 1.48 -2.44 13.50
N GLY A 306 0.82 -3.58 13.74
CA GLY A 306 0.13 -4.33 12.69
C GLY A 306 -1.20 -3.74 12.21
N ALA A 307 -1.72 -2.69 12.86
CA ALA A 307 -2.99 -2.06 12.50
C ALA A 307 -2.83 -0.55 12.35
N PHE A 308 -3.17 0.00 11.18
CA PHE A 308 -2.98 1.44 10.93
C PHE A 308 -3.67 2.34 11.95
N TYR A 309 -4.85 1.99 12.44
CA TYR A 309 -5.56 2.81 13.42
C TYR A 309 -4.87 2.91 14.80
N THR A 310 -3.90 2.04 15.09
CA THR A 310 -3.14 2.04 16.36
C THR A 310 -1.63 2.07 16.21
N ALA A 311 -1.07 1.92 15.01
CA ALA A 311 0.36 1.78 14.79
C ALA A 311 1.18 2.89 15.48
N ALA A 312 0.75 4.14 15.36
CA ALA A 312 1.41 5.30 15.97
C ALA A 312 1.32 5.38 17.51
N ARG A 313 0.62 4.44 18.17
CA ARG A 313 0.64 4.26 19.63
C ARG A 313 1.89 3.51 20.11
N ASP A 314 2.64 2.90 19.20
CA ASP A 314 3.96 2.35 19.48
C ASP A 314 5.06 3.38 19.14
N PRO A 315 5.94 3.77 20.07
CA PRO A 315 7.06 4.68 19.79
C PRO A 315 8.01 4.23 18.66
N ALA A 316 8.07 2.93 18.33
CA ALA A 316 8.84 2.44 17.18
C ALA A 316 8.23 2.86 15.82
N PHE A 317 6.94 3.23 15.78
CA PHE A 317 6.30 3.78 14.58
C PHE A 317 7.09 4.98 14.03
N TYR A 318 7.40 5.94 14.90
CA TYR A 318 8.06 7.18 14.50
C TYR A 318 9.47 6.91 13.97
N ALA A 319 10.16 5.93 14.56
CA ALA A 319 11.50 5.54 14.11
C ALA A 319 11.48 4.71 12.82
N HIS A 320 10.44 3.89 12.61
CA HIS A 320 10.21 3.17 11.36
C HIS A 320 9.96 4.17 10.23
N HIS A 321 9.01 5.08 10.44
CA HIS A 321 8.64 6.10 9.46
C HIS A 321 9.76 7.13 9.22
N ALA A 322 10.63 7.40 10.19
CA ALA A 322 11.82 8.20 9.95
C ALA A 322 12.80 7.51 9.00
N ASN A 323 12.88 6.17 9.00
CA ASN A 323 13.64 5.45 7.98
C ASN A 323 12.92 5.45 6.62
N ILE A 324 11.59 5.33 6.59
CA ILE A 324 10.81 5.50 5.35
C ILE A 324 11.06 6.89 4.74
N ASP A 325 11.00 7.95 5.55
CA ASP A 325 11.30 9.32 5.11
C ASP A 325 12.75 9.49 4.62
N ARG A 326 13.70 8.83 5.30
CA ARG A 326 15.09 8.75 4.86
C ARG A 326 15.22 8.10 3.49
N LEU A 327 14.50 7.01 3.23
CA LEU A 327 14.55 6.30 1.95
C LEU A 327 14.09 7.20 0.80
N TRP A 328 13.09 8.06 0.99
CA TRP A 328 12.75 9.06 -0.03
C TRP A 328 13.93 9.98 -0.35
N THR A 329 14.64 10.47 0.67
CA THR A 329 15.83 11.31 0.47
C THR A 329 16.96 10.55 -0.24
N VAL A 330 17.15 9.27 0.06
CA VAL A 330 18.16 8.41 -0.59
C VAL A 330 17.78 8.12 -2.04
N TRP A 331 16.52 7.79 -2.31
CA TRP A 331 16.02 7.51 -3.66
C TRP A 331 16.23 8.71 -4.59
N ARG A 332 15.92 9.93 -4.12
CA ARG A 332 16.16 11.16 -4.90
C ARG A 332 17.63 11.31 -5.31
N LYS A 333 18.57 10.86 -4.49
CA LYS A 333 20.02 10.87 -4.81
C LYS A 333 20.42 9.77 -5.79
N ILE A 334 19.76 8.62 -5.76
CA ILE A 334 20.04 7.49 -6.65
C ILE A 334 19.56 7.77 -8.07
N MET A 335 18.41 8.42 -8.21
CA MET A 335 17.81 8.70 -9.51
C MET A 335 18.64 9.65 -10.40
N ASP A 336 19.62 10.35 -9.81
CA ASP A 336 20.56 11.27 -10.50
C ASP A 336 19.86 12.25 -11.47
N SER A 337 18.61 12.60 -11.17
CA SER A 337 17.78 13.51 -11.96
C SER A 337 17.48 14.76 -11.15
N ALA A 338 17.34 15.90 -11.83
CA ALA A 338 17.14 17.19 -11.17
C ALA A 338 15.80 17.29 -10.42
N ALA A 339 14.80 16.48 -10.80
CA ALA A 339 13.47 16.45 -10.19
C ALA A 339 12.82 15.06 -10.40
N PRO A 340 13.18 14.05 -9.59
CA PRO A 340 12.60 12.71 -9.72
C PRO A 340 11.17 12.62 -9.17
N ASP A 341 10.72 13.62 -8.40
CA ASP A 341 9.38 13.68 -7.81
C ASP A 341 8.32 14.14 -8.82
N PHE A 342 7.04 14.03 -8.44
CA PHE A 342 5.93 14.62 -9.18
C PHE A 342 6.06 16.14 -9.28
N THR A 343 5.61 16.70 -10.41
CA THR A 343 5.69 18.14 -10.71
C THR A 343 4.31 18.80 -10.80
N GLU A 344 3.26 18.01 -10.72
CA GLU A 344 1.87 18.43 -10.86
C GLU A 344 1.45 19.32 -9.69
N SER A 345 0.79 20.44 -9.99
CA SER A 345 0.25 21.35 -8.95
C SER A 345 -0.80 20.66 -8.08
N SER A 346 -1.57 19.72 -8.63
CA SER A 346 -2.53 18.91 -7.88
C SER A 346 -1.87 18.14 -6.73
N TRP A 347 -0.62 17.70 -6.92
CA TRP A 347 0.19 17.08 -5.88
C TRP A 347 0.89 18.13 -5.01
N LEU A 348 1.63 19.07 -5.62
CA LEU A 348 2.46 20.05 -4.93
C LEU A 348 1.69 21.00 -3.99
N ASP A 349 0.45 21.36 -4.36
CA ASP A 349 -0.40 22.26 -3.57
C ASP A 349 -1.40 21.53 -2.66
N THR A 350 -1.42 20.20 -2.67
CA THR A 350 -2.19 19.44 -1.68
C THR A 350 -1.67 19.75 -0.29
N SER A 351 -2.58 19.92 0.66
CA SER A 351 -2.25 20.39 2.01
C SER A 351 -2.75 19.45 3.11
N PHE A 352 -1.98 19.44 4.20
CA PHE A 352 -2.25 18.69 5.42
C PHE A 352 -2.24 19.64 6.61
N THR A 353 -2.91 19.26 7.70
CA THR A 353 -2.99 20.09 8.91
C THR A 353 -2.52 19.36 10.15
N PHE A 354 -1.67 20.00 10.94
CA PHE A 354 -1.09 19.47 12.17
C PHE A 354 -0.98 20.59 13.23
N TYR A 355 -0.94 20.22 14.50
CA TYR A 355 -0.50 21.17 15.53
C TYR A 355 1.03 21.24 15.57
N ASP A 356 1.58 22.45 15.64
CA ASP A 356 3.01 22.67 15.90
C ASP A 356 3.33 22.67 17.40
N GLU A 357 4.61 22.79 17.75
CA GLU A 357 5.08 22.82 19.13
C GLU A 357 4.55 24.01 19.96
N ASN A 358 3.96 25.04 19.33
CA ASN A 358 3.40 26.23 19.98
C ASN A 358 1.88 26.19 20.06
N LEU A 359 1.27 25.01 19.86
CA LEU A 359 -0.19 24.80 19.85
C LEU A 359 -0.91 25.59 18.73
N ARG A 360 -0.21 25.93 17.65
CA ARG A 360 -0.84 26.52 16.45
C ARG A 360 -1.28 25.40 15.53
N PHE A 361 -2.45 25.53 14.94
CA PHE A 361 -2.95 24.58 13.95
C PHE A 361 -2.50 25.00 12.56
N VAL A 362 -1.50 24.30 12.02
CA VAL A 362 -0.73 24.71 10.85
C VAL A 362 -1.10 23.90 9.62
N ARG A 363 -1.32 24.58 8.50
CA ARG A 363 -1.50 23.99 7.16
C ARG A 363 -0.16 23.97 6.41
N ILE A 364 0.34 22.79 6.08
CA ILE A 364 1.56 22.59 5.29
C ILE A 364 1.22 21.99 3.92
N LYS A 365 1.91 22.41 2.86
CA LYS A 365 1.74 21.83 1.52
C LYS A 365 2.82 20.80 1.21
N VAL A 366 2.53 19.90 0.27
CA VAL A 366 3.50 18.91 -0.23
C VAL A 366 4.79 19.57 -0.72
N ARG A 367 4.69 20.69 -1.45
CA ARG A 367 5.86 21.44 -1.95
C ARG A 367 6.83 21.88 -0.85
N ASP A 368 6.33 22.15 0.36
CA ASP A 368 7.15 22.58 1.50
C ASP A 368 7.90 21.41 2.13
N CYS A 369 7.48 20.18 1.83
CA CYS A 369 8.06 18.94 2.35
C CYS A 369 9.20 18.38 1.48
N LEU A 370 9.44 18.89 0.27
CA LEU A 370 10.35 18.22 -0.67
C LEU A 370 11.80 18.17 -0.18
N ASP A 371 12.25 19.21 0.54
CA ASP A 371 13.64 19.35 0.99
C ASP A 371 13.74 19.30 2.53
N PRO A 372 14.23 18.19 3.11
CA PRO A 372 14.46 18.07 4.55
C PRO A 372 15.34 19.19 5.13
N ALA A 373 16.31 19.69 4.37
CA ALA A 373 17.21 20.73 4.84
C ALA A 373 16.48 22.07 5.05
N LYS A 374 15.50 22.39 4.18
CA LYS A 374 14.61 23.56 4.37
C LYS A 374 13.69 23.39 5.59
N LEU A 375 13.34 22.16 5.94
CA LEU A 375 12.65 21.82 7.18
C LEU A 375 13.59 21.76 8.41
N GLY A 376 14.89 22.05 8.22
CA GLY A 376 15.86 22.16 9.32
C GLY A 376 16.32 20.82 9.88
N TYR A 377 16.25 19.73 9.11
CA TYR A 377 16.80 18.43 9.52
C TYR A 377 17.51 17.70 8.38
N ALA A 378 18.32 16.72 8.75
CA ALA A 378 19.07 15.84 7.87
C ALA A 378 19.14 14.43 8.46
N TYR A 379 19.71 13.51 7.70
CA TYR A 379 19.97 12.14 8.12
C TYR A 379 21.47 11.92 8.29
N GLU A 380 21.84 11.18 9.31
CA GLU A 380 23.21 10.69 9.44
C GLU A 380 23.58 9.86 8.20
N ASN A 381 24.76 10.14 7.64
CA ASN A 381 25.23 9.40 6.49
C ASN A 381 25.70 8.01 6.92
N ILE A 382 25.20 6.99 6.25
CA ILE A 382 25.47 5.60 6.56
C ILE A 382 25.55 4.81 5.26
N ASP A 383 26.31 3.72 5.30
CA ASP A 383 26.49 2.85 4.15
C ASP A 383 25.15 2.27 3.66
N LEU A 384 25.06 2.09 2.34
CA LEU A 384 23.91 1.50 1.65
C LEU A 384 24.32 0.17 1.02
N PRO A 385 24.60 -0.88 1.82
CA PRO A 385 25.12 -2.16 1.31
C PRO A 385 24.20 -2.83 0.29
N TRP A 386 22.90 -2.54 0.35
CA TRP A 386 21.91 -3.05 -0.60
C TRP A 386 22.10 -2.51 -2.02
N LEU A 387 22.82 -1.40 -2.25
CA LEU A 387 23.15 -0.96 -3.62
C LEU A 387 23.98 -1.99 -4.40
N ASN A 388 24.73 -2.84 -3.69
CA ASN A 388 25.56 -3.89 -4.28
C ASN A 388 24.90 -5.28 -4.25
N ALA A 389 23.63 -5.36 -3.87
CA ALA A 389 22.92 -6.62 -3.65
C ALA A 389 21.99 -7.01 -4.83
N ARG A 390 22.35 -6.63 -6.06
CA ARG A 390 21.59 -7.00 -7.27
C ARG A 390 21.47 -8.53 -7.37
N PRO A 391 20.24 -9.09 -7.37
CA PRO A 391 20.02 -10.53 -7.48
C PRO A 391 20.53 -11.10 -8.81
N LYS A 392 20.91 -12.38 -8.80
CA LYS A 392 21.28 -13.12 -10.02
C LYS A 392 20.15 -14.05 -10.45
N PRO A 393 20.04 -14.39 -11.75
CA PRO A 393 19.10 -15.42 -12.21
C PRO A 393 19.27 -16.72 -11.43
N ALA A 394 18.16 -17.35 -11.01
CA ALA A 394 18.20 -18.57 -10.22
C ALA A 394 18.83 -19.74 -10.98
N VAL A 395 18.72 -19.72 -12.31
CA VAL A 395 19.42 -20.61 -13.25
C VAL A 395 19.90 -19.78 -14.45
N PRO A 396 20.85 -20.27 -15.27
CA PRO A 396 21.25 -19.58 -16.50
C PRO A 396 20.03 -19.27 -17.38
N PRO A 397 19.87 -18.03 -17.89
CA PRO A 397 18.70 -17.62 -18.68
C PRO A 397 18.39 -18.53 -19.88
N GLU A 398 19.41 -19.05 -20.54
CA GLU A 398 19.26 -19.99 -21.67
C GLU A 398 18.61 -21.30 -21.23
N VAL A 399 18.95 -21.78 -20.03
CA VAL A 399 18.36 -22.99 -19.42
C VAL A 399 16.90 -22.71 -19.06
N ALA A 400 16.60 -21.59 -18.40
CA ALA A 400 15.24 -21.19 -18.08
C ALA A 400 14.36 -21.12 -19.33
N ARG A 401 14.85 -20.46 -20.39
CA ARG A 401 14.15 -20.35 -21.68
C ARG A 401 13.83 -21.72 -22.28
N ASN A 402 14.78 -22.65 -22.27
CA ASN A 402 14.57 -24.01 -22.79
C ASN A 402 13.53 -24.79 -21.97
N ILE A 403 13.54 -24.65 -20.64
CA ILE A 403 12.52 -25.27 -19.78
C ILE A 403 11.14 -24.68 -20.05
N LEU A 404 11.03 -23.36 -20.15
CA LEU A 404 9.76 -22.68 -20.42
C LEU A 404 9.19 -23.03 -21.80
N LYS A 405 10.03 -23.12 -22.83
CA LYS A 405 9.61 -23.60 -24.17
C LYS A 405 9.03 -25.01 -24.12
N LYS A 406 9.72 -25.94 -23.45
CA LYS A 406 9.21 -27.32 -23.29
C LYS A 406 7.91 -27.37 -22.49
N LYS A 407 7.77 -26.54 -21.45
CA LYS A 407 6.52 -26.43 -20.69
C LYS A 407 5.37 -25.89 -21.54
N ASP A 408 5.63 -24.91 -22.39
CA ASP A 408 4.67 -24.35 -23.34
C ASP A 408 4.18 -25.41 -24.33
N GLU A 409 5.11 -26.14 -24.96
CA GLU A 409 4.82 -27.27 -25.85
C GLU A 409 3.99 -28.37 -25.14
N TRP A 410 4.37 -28.73 -23.91
CA TRP A 410 3.67 -29.75 -23.11
C TRP A 410 2.29 -29.31 -22.63
N SER A 411 2.14 -28.05 -22.22
CA SER A 411 0.85 -27.48 -21.80
C SER A 411 -0.15 -27.36 -22.96
N THR A 412 0.36 -27.09 -24.17
CA THR A 412 -0.44 -27.07 -25.40
C THR A 412 -0.91 -28.48 -25.78
N LEU A 413 -0.12 -29.52 -25.47
CA LEU A 413 -0.48 -30.92 -25.68
C LEU A 413 -1.47 -31.48 -24.63
N LEU A 414 -1.47 -30.92 -23.41
CA LEU A 414 -2.30 -31.37 -22.28
C LEU A 414 -3.51 -30.46 -21.97
N ALA A 415 -4.03 -29.75 -22.96
CA ALA A 415 -5.33 -29.06 -22.86
C ALA A 415 -6.51 -30.00 -22.48
N SER A 416 -6.25 -31.30 -22.24
CA SER A 416 -7.18 -32.32 -21.75
C SER A 416 -6.77 -32.98 -20.41
N GLY A 417 -5.98 -32.33 -19.55
CA GLY A 417 -5.76 -32.84 -18.19
C GLY A 417 -4.57 -32.20 -17.47
N ASN A 418 -4.85 -31.45 -16.40
CA ASN A 418 -3.85 -30.87 -15.50
C ASN A 418 -3.26 -31.98 -14.60
N PRO A 419 -1.99 -32.39 -14.76
CA PRO A 419 -1.43 -33.50 -13.97
C PRO A 419 -1.14 -33.13 -12.51
N ASP A 420 -0.91 -31.84 -12.23
CA ASP A 420 -0.38 -31.39 -10.93
C ASP A 420 -1.40 -30.63 -10.06
N GLY A 421 -2.57 -30.24 -10.61
CA GLY A 421 -3.68 -29.60 -9.87
C GLY A 421 -3.35 -28.30 -9.12
N GLN A 422 -2.11 -27.81 -9.19
CA GLN A 422 -1.55 -26.77 -8.32
C GLN A 422 -1.21 -25.47 -9.09
N THR A 423 -1.36 -25.45 -10.41
CA THR A 423 -1.15 -24.27 -11.27
C THR A 423 -2.36 -24.05 -12.18
N THR A 424 -2.86 -22.81 -12.23
CA THR A 424 -3.89 -22.37 -13.17
C THR A 424 -3.35 -21.35 -14.16
N TYR A 425 -3.97 -21.26 -15.34
CA TYR A 425 -3.62 -20.27 -16.36
C TYR A 425 -4.73 -19.22 -16.47
N PHE A 426 -4.37 -17.95 -16.63
CA PHE A 426 -5.35 -16.88 -16.84
C PHE A 426 -6.20 -17.16 -18.09
N ASN A 427 -7.52 -17.07 -17.94
CA ASN A 427 -8.51 -17.38 -18.98
C ASN A 427 -9.39 -16.17 -19.37
N ASN A 428 -8.91 -14.94 -19.16
CA ASN A 428 -9.64 -13.68 -19.39
C ASN A 428 -10.92 -13.50 -18.53
N GLU A 429 -11.04 -14.24 -17.44
CA GLU A 429 -12.04 -14.03 -16.38
C GLU A 429 -11.33 -13.70 -15.05
N GLU A 430 -12.10 -13.18 -14.09
CA GLU A 430 -11.60 -12.90 -12.74
C GLU A 430 -11.10 -14.19 -12.07
N GLN A 431 -9.82 -14.23 -11.71
CA GLN A 431 -9.14 -15.42 -11.27
C GLN A 431 -8.86 -15.38 -9.77
N ALA A 432 -9.31 -16.40 -9.04
CA ALA A 432 -8.94 -16.60 -7.64
C ALA A 432 -7.47 -17.06 -7.52
N LEU A 433 -6.71 -16.46 -6.60
CA LEU A 433 -5.32 -16.84 -6.32
C LEU A 433 -5.20 -17.92 -5.24
N GLY A 434 -6.13 -18.89 -5.19
CA GLY A 434 -6.04 -20.01 -4.24
C GLY A 434 -4.80 -20.91 -4.44
N ALA A 435 -4.20 -20.85 -5.63
CA ALA A 435 -2.96 -21.50 -6.00
C ALA A 435 -2.16 -20.57 -6.94
N THR A 436 -0.96 -20.98 -7.34
CA THR A 436 -0.15 -20.19 -8.27
C THR A 436 -0.86 -20.05 -9.61
N VAL A 437 -0.97 -18.81 -10.08
CA VAL A 437 -1.55 -18.50 -11.39
C VAL A 437 -0.45 -18.06 -12.33
N ARG A 438 -0.43 -18.62 -13.55
CA ARG A 438 0.55 -18.28 -14.59
C ARG A 438 -0.12 -17.65 -15.80
N ALA A 439 0.55 -16.69 -16.42
CA ALA A 439 0.14 -16.10 -17.69
C ALA A 439 1.33 -15.97 -18.62
N ARG A 440 1.09 -16.19 -19.92
CA ARG A 440 1.99 -15.73 -20.97
C ARG A 440 1.55 -14.34 -21.37
N VAL A 441 2.40 -13.35 -21.13
CA VAL A 441 2.04 -11.93 -21.29
C VAL A 441 2.85 -11.35 -22.44
N GLN A 442 2.15 -10.76 -23.40
CA GLN A 442 2.75 -10.09 -24.54
C GLN A 442 3.39 -8.78 -24.11
N ARG A 443 4.58 -8.50 -24.65
CA ARG A 443 5.30 -7.26 -24.40
C ARG A 443 4.94 -6.19 -25.45
N PRO A 444 4.90 -4.90 -25.06
CA PRO A 444 4.56 -3.80 -25.98
C PRO A 444 5.69 -3.49 -26.97
N ARG A 445 6.95 -3.75 -26.62
CA ARG A 445 8.11 -3.46 -27.48
C ARG A 445 8.30 -4.56 -28.53
N ARG A 446 8.34 -4.15 -29.80
CA ARG A 446 8.70 -5.01 -30.94
C ARG A 446 10.21 -5.14 -31.07
N HIS A 447 10.64 -6.28 -31.60
CA HIS A 447 12.03 -6.61 -31.92
C HIS A 447 12.78 -5.41 -32.56
N GLY A 448 13.84 -4.91 -31.92
CA GLY A 448 14.74 -3.89 -32.48
C GLY A 448 14.56 -2.44 -32.00
N ALA A 449 13.52 -2.12 -31.20
CA ALA A 449 13.42 -0.81 -30.57
C ALA A 449 14.37 -0.73 -29.36
N GLN A 450 15.48 0.01 -29.48
CA GLN A 450 16.23 0.44 -28.30
C GLN A 450 15.37 1.41 -27.51
N ALA A 451 15.18 1.14 -26.21
CA ALA A 451 14.67 2.13 -25.29
C ALA A 451 15.59 3.36 -25.36
N GLU A 452 15.04 4.56 -25.54
CA GLU A 452 15.79 5.74 -25.11
C GLU A 452 16.00 5.60 -23.61
N LYS A 453 17.26 5.38 -23.25
CA LYS A 453 17.68 4.89 -21.94
C LYS A 453 17.33 5.96 -20.90
N GLY A 454 16.27 5.72 -20.13
CA GLY A 454 15.81 6.59 -19.03
C GLY A 454 14.45 7.27 -19.24
N GLU A 455 13.91 7.32 -20.47
CA GLU A 455 12.63 7.98 -20.72
C GLU A 455 11.42 7.07 -20.48
N GLU A 456 11.52 5.77 -20.77
CA GLU A 456 10.42 4.81 -20.63
C GLU A 456 10.83 3.59 -19.81
N GLU A 457 10.01 3.23 -18.82
CA GLU A 457 10.12 2.00 -18.03
C GLU A 457 9.07 1.00 -18.49
N GLU A 458 9.47 -0.22 -18.86
CA GLU A 458 8.54 -1.31 -19.09
C GLU A 458 8.03 -1.82 -17.75
N ILE A 459 6.70 -1.77 -17.56
CA ILE A 459 6.05 -2.13 -16.31
C ILE A 459 5.12 -3.33 -16.48
N LEU A 460 5.17 -4.25 -15.53
CA LEU A 460 4.18 -5.30 -15.36
C LEU A 460 3.03 -4.78 -14.49
N VAL A 461 1.82 -4.90 -14.99
CA VAL A 461 0.60 -4.42 -14.33
C VAL A 461 -0.30 -5.60 -14.00
N VAL A 462 -0.51 -5.83 -12.69
CA VAL A 462 -1.54 -6.73 -12.18
C VAL A 462 -2.72 -5.85 -11.77
N TYR A 463 -3.82 -5.92 -12.51
CA TYR A 463 -4.96 -5.03 -12.33
C TYR A 463 -6.19 -5.77 -11.84
N GLY A 464 -7.11 -5.02 -11.25
CA GLY A 464 -8.34 -5.62 -10.74
C GLY A 464 -8.11 -6.50 -9.52
N ILE A 465 -7.12 -6.17 -8.68
CA ILE A 465 -6.82 -6.94 -7.47
C ILE A 465 -7.92 -6.64 -6.44
N HIS A 466 -8.73 -7.64 -6.13
CA HIS A 466 -9.78 -7.54 -5.13
C HIS A 466 -9.47 -8.47 -3.96
N VAL A 467 -9.23 -7.86 -2.79
CA VAL A 467 -9.08 -8.58 -1.53
C VAL A 467 -10.44 -8.65 -0.83
N LEU A 468 -10.91 -9.87 -0.57
CA LEU A 468 -12.19 -10.14 0.07
C LEU A 468 -12.11 -9.85 1.57
N GLY A 469 -12.57 -8.68 1.99
CA GLY A 469 -12.59 -8.21 3.38
C GLY A 469 -11.35 -7.42 3.80
N ASP A 470 -11.30 -6.95 5.05
CA ASP A 470 -10.15 -6.23 5.63
C ASP A 470 -9.14 -7.23 6.22
N VAL A 471 -8.53 -8.03 5.35
CA VAL A 471 -7.65 -9.14 5.75
C VAL A 471 -6.25 -8.97 5.19
N TYR A 472 -5.27 -9.55 5.88
CA TYR A 472 -3.92 -9.59 5.33
C TYR A 472 -3.89 -10.46 4.08
N ALA A 473 -3.36 -9.90 3.01
CA ALA A 473 -3.22 -10.60 1.74
C ALA A 473 -1.87 -10.33 1.12
N LYS A 474 -1.24 -11.38 0.58
CA LYS A 474 0.08 -11.27 -0.05
C LYS A 474 0.27 -12.28 -1.17
N PHE A 475 0.83 -11.80 -2.28
CA PHE A 475 1.38 -12.65 -3.31
C PHE A 475 2.66 -12.05 -3.87
N ASP A 476 3.60 -12.91 -4.26
CA ASP A 476 4.80 -12.50 -4.97
C ASP A 476 4.60 -12.66 -6.47
N VAL A 477 5.24 -11.79 -7.25
CA VAL A 477 5.19 -11.82 -8.71
C VAL A 477 6.56 -12.20 -9.24
N PHE A 478 6.58 -13.18 -10.14
CA PHE A 478 7.81 -13.61 -10.79
C PHE A 478 7.68 -13.57 -12.30
N VAL A 479 8.79 -13.29 -12.98
CA VAL A 479 8.92 -13.34 -14.43
C VAL A 479 9.91 -14.44 -14.82
N ASN A 480 9.50 -15.31 -15.73
CA ASN A 480 10.26 -16.45 -16.26
C ASN A 480 10.78 -17.44 -15.18
N LEU A 481 10.07 -17.57 -14.06
CA LEU A 481 10.46 -18.48 -12.98
C LEU A 481 10.32 -19.96 -13.37
N VAL A 482 11.43 -20.68 -13.27
CA VAL A 482 11.50 -22.15 -13.46
C VAL A 482 11.86 -22.91 -12.18
N ALA A 483 12.40 -22.23 -11.16
CA ALA A 483 12.70 -22.82 -9.87
C ALA A 483 11.44 -23.09 -9.04
N ASP A 484 11.61 -23.74 -7.89
CA ASP A 484 10.54 -23.99 -6.92
C ASP A 484 9.94 -22.66 -6.41
N GLU A 485 8.72 -22.36 -6.84
CA GLU A 485 7.98 -21.13 -6.52
C GLU A 485 7.68 -20.95 -5.03
N LYS A 486 7.63 -22.04 -4.26
CA LYS A 486 7.44 -21.98 -2.81
C LYS A 486 8.70 -21.50 -2.08
N LYS A 487 9.87 -21.67 -2.71
CA LYS A 487 11.18 -21.28 -2.15
C LYS A 487 11.76 -20.03 -2.80
N ALA A 488 11.33 -19.71 -4.02
CA ALA A 488 11.74 -18.51 -4.73
C ALA A 488 11.33 -17.25 -3.94
N GLY A 489 12.15 -16.22 -4.02
CA GLY A 489 11.95 -14.96 -3.30
C GLY A 489 12.96 -13.91 -3.76
N PRO A 490 13.22 -12.87 -2.95
CA PRO A 490 14.02 -11.70 -3.37
C PRO A 490 15.46 -11.99 -3.82
N LEU A 491 16.03 -13.14 -3.47
CA LEU A 491 17.36 -13.56 -3.94
C LEU A 491 17.39 -14.03 -5.41
N ALA A 492 16.24 -14.36 -5.98
CA ALA A 492 16.11 -14.77 -7.37
C ALA A 492 15.83 -13.53 -8.24
N ARG A 493 16.57 -13.34 -9.33
CA ARG A 493 16.35 -12.19 -10.23
C ARG A 493 14.95 -12.18 -10.84
N GLU A 494 14.35 -13.35 -10.99
CA GLU A 494 12.99 -13.58 -11.46
C GLU A 494 11.93 -12.90 -10.57
N PHE A 495 12.26 -12.55 -9.32
CA PHE A 495 11.37 -11.78 -8.44
C PHE A 495 11.14 -10.37 -9.00
N ALA A 496 9.91 -10.12 -9.45
CA ALA A 496 9.49 -8.86 -10.06
C ALA A 496 8.86 -7.89 -9.05
N GLY A 497 8.40 -8.40 -7.91
CA GLY A 497 7.80 -7.61 -6.85
C GLY A 497 6.86 -8.41 -5.97
N THR A 498 6.20 -7.73 -5.05
CA THR A 498 5.22 -8.32 -4.12
C THR A 498 4.02 -7.39 -4.03
N PHE A 499 2.85 -7.96 -3.74
CA PHE A 499 1.65 -7.23 -3.35
C PHE A 499 1.41 -7.47 -1.86
N VAL A 500 1.12 -6.42 -1.09
CA VAL A 500 0.72 -6.55 0.31
C VAL A 500 -0.53 -5.72 0.60
N ASN A 501 -1.54 -6.38 1.15
CA ASN A 501 -2.66 -5.73 1.81
C ASN A 501 -2.47 -5.84 3.32
N THR A 502 -2.23 -4.72 3.99
CA THR A 502 -2.30 -4.62 5.46
C THR A 502 -3.71 -4.21 5.85
N PRO A 503 -4.37 -4.94 6.77
CA PRO A 503 -5.68 -4.55 7.28
C PRO A 503 -5.66 -3.12 7.80
N ARG A 504 -6.70 -2.33 7.46
CA ARG A 504 -6.90 -1.04 8.13
C ARG A 504 -7.20 -1.27 9.61
N GLY A 505 -7.87 -2.37 9.92
CA GLY A 505 -8.33 -2.74 11.25
C GLY A 505 -9.47 -1.86 11.74
N ALA A 506 -9.99 -0.96 10.88
CA ALA A 506 -11.15 -0.13 11.16
C ALA A 506 -11.82 0.39 9.89
N ARG A 507 -13.16 0.53 9.96
CA ARG A 507 -14.05 1.03 8.91
C ARG A 507 -14.97 2.12 9.44
N ARG A 508 -15.55 2.95 8.58
CA ARG A 508 -16.46 4.01 9.00
C ARG A 508 -17.78 3.43 9.53
N VAL A 509 -18.39 4.04 10.54
CA VAL A 509 -19.75 3.66 11.00
C VAL A 509 -20.73 3.83 9.83
N GLY A 510 -21.53 2.80 9.55
CA GLY A 510 -22.47 2.76 8.43
C GLY A 510 -21.88 2.23 7.12
N GLU A 511 -20.58 1.94 7.07
CA GLU A 511 -19.95 1.19 5.98
C GLU A 511 -20.23 -0.30 6.20
N ASP A 512 -20.85 -0.96 5.21
CA ASP A 512 -21.03 -2.42 5.22
C ASP A 512 -19.64 -3.08 5.20
N ARG A 513 -19.47 -4.17 5.97
CA ARG A 513 -18.25 -4.97 6.06
C ARG A 513 -17.80 -5.48 4.70
N LEU A 514 -18.75 -5.80 3.82
CA LEU A 514 -18.49 -6.17 2.43
C LEU A 514 -18.27 -4.95 1.53
N SER A 515 -18.70 -3.76 1.98
CA SER A 515 -18.60 -2.50 1.24
C SER A 515 -17.40 -1.63 1.53
N ALA A 516 -16.58 -1.98 2.52
CA ALA A 516 -15.36 -1.23 2.79
C ALA A 516 -14.27 -1.47 1.71
N ALA A 517 -14.48 -2.41 0.79
CA ALA A 517 -13.53 -2.93 -0.20
C ALA A 517 -13.63 -2.31 -1.61
N TRP A 518 -14.30 -1.17 -1.80
CA TRP A 518 -14.86 -0.80 -3.12
C TRP A 518 -13.91 -0.34 -4.22
N ARG A 519 -12.59 -0.48 -4.08
CA ARG A 519 -11.68 -0.25 -5.21
C ARG A 519 -10.76 -1.45 -5.39
N LYS A 520 -10.80 -2.00 -6.60
CA LYS A 520 -9.80 -2.97 -7.01
C LYS A 520 -8.46 -2.26 -7.06
N SER A 521 -7.49 -2.81 -6.34
CA SER A 521 -6.11 -2.34 -6.33
C SER A 521 -5.45 -2.62 -7.69
N THR A 522 -4.40 -1.86 -7.98
CA THR A 522 -3.49 -2.15 -9.10
C THR A 522 -2.06 -2.20 -8.60
N LEU A 523 -1.33 -3.26 -8.94
CA LEU A 523 0.11 -3.37 -8.70
C LEU A 523 0.86 -3.08 -10.00
N LYS A 524 1.80 -2.12 -9.95
CA LYS A 524 2.69 -1.80 -11.05
C LYS A 524 4.14 -2.10 -10.64
N LEU A 525 4.84 -2.89 -11.45
CA LEU A 525 6.19 -3.36 -11.17
C LEU A 525 7.14 -2.97 -12.31
N GLY A 526 8.22 -2.26 -12.02
CA GLY A 526 9.28 -1.99 -12.99
C GLY A 526 10.04 -3.27 -13.33
N ILE A 527 10.06 -3.65 -14.61
CA ILE A 527 10.67 -4.92 -15.07
C ILE A 527 11.77 -4.74 -16.10
N SER A 528 12.14 -3.52 -16.51
CA SER A 528 13.12 -3.33 -17.60
C SER A 528 14.48 -3.95 -17.27
N GLU A 529 15.02 -3.66 -16.09
CA GLU A 529 16.28 -4.26 -15.60
C GLU A 529 16.17 -5.78 -15.46
N LEU A 530 14.98 -6.26 -15.09
CA LEU A 530 14.72 -7.67 -14.89
C LEU A 530 14.78 -8.40 -16.22
N LEU A 531 14.15 -7.85 -17.24
CA LEU A 531 14.16 -8.41 -18.59
C LEU A 531 15.58 -8.47 -19.16
N GLU A 532 16.39 -7.43 -18.94
CA GLU A 532 17.81 -7.43 -19.34
C GLU A 532 18.60 -8.55 -18.65
N ASP A 533 18.47 -8.70 -17.33
CA ASP A 533 19.21 -9.71 -16.56
C ASP A 533 18.79 -11.14 -16.90
N LEU A 534 17.51 -11.33 -17.24
CA LEU A 534 16.97 -12.61 -17.72
C LEU A 534 17.18 -12.81 -19.23
N LYS A 535 17.89 -11.90 -19.91
CA LYS A 535 18.09 -11.90 -21.38
C LYS A 535 16.78 -12.04 -22.17
N ALA A 536 15.69 -11.52 -21.62
CA ALA A 536 14.32 -11.57 -22.14
C ALA A 536 13.86 -10.23 -22.71
N ASP A 537 14.73 -9.22 -22.75
CA ASP A 537 14.50 -7.88 -23.31
C ASP A 537 14.12 -7.90 -24.80
N ARG A 538 14.43 -8.97 -25.51
CA ARG A 538 14.06 -9.21 -26.92
C ARG A 538 12.94 -10.21 -27.12
N ASP A 539 12.51 -10.91 -26.08
CA ASP A 539 11.48 -11.94 -26.20
C ASP A 539 10.10 -11.27 -26.42
N GLU A 540 9.28 -11.75 -27.35
CA GLU A 540 7.96 -11.14 -27.62
C GLU A 540 6.96 -11.31 -26.46
N ASN A 541 7.15 -12.37 -25.68
CA ASN A 541 6.30 -12.74 -24.55
C ASN A 541 7.16 -13.21 -23.39
N VAL A 542 6.65 -13.02 -22.18
CA VAL A 542 7.25 -13.56 -20.96
C VAL A 542 6.23 -14.36 -20.16
N TRP A 543 6.73 -15.29 -19.36
CA TRP A 543 5.90 -16.00 -18.39
C TRP A 543 5.84 -15.22 -17.09
N VAL A 544 4.64 -14.96 -16.59
CA VAL A 544 4.40 -14.30 -15.31
C VAL A 544 3.73 -15.29 -14.37
N SER A 545 4.22 -15.37 -13.13
CA SER A 545 3.63 -16.21 -12.07
C SER A 545 3.22 -15.33 -10.90
N LEU A 546 1.94 -15.41 -10.49
CA LEU A 546 1.42 -14.85 -9.24
C LEU A 546 1.39 -15.96 -8.20
N VAL A 547 2.23 -15.84 -7.17
CA VAL A 547 2.43 -16.88 -6.15
C VAL A 547 1.82 -16.41 -4.83
N PRO A 548 0.64 -16.91 -4.42
CA PRO A 548 0.03 -16.54 -3.15
C PRO A 548 0.92 -16.98 -1.98
N ARG A 549 1.04 -16.13 -0.96
CA ARG A 549 1.83 -16.40 0.25
C ARG A 549 0.93 -16.57 1.47
N ALA A 550 1.42 -17.35 2.43
CA ALA A 550 0.82 -17.54 3.75
C ALA A 550 -0.68 -17.89 3.75
N GLY A 551 -1.12 -18.71 2.79
CA GLY A 551 -2.52 -19.12 2.67
C GLY A 551 -3.50 -18.00 2.35
N SER A 552 -3.02 -16.78 2.06
CA SER A 552 -3.88 -15.61 1.84
C SER A 552 -4.57 -15.60 0.48
N GLY A 553 -4.15 -16.47 -0.43
CA GLY A 553 -4.64 -16.56 -1.81
C GLY A 553 -6.15 -16.80 -1.94
N ALA A 554 -6.78 -17.46 -0.95
CA ALA A 554 -8.22 -17.70 -0.94
C ALA A 554 -9.07 -16.41 -0.88
N ASN A 555 -8.47 -15.30 -0.43
CA ASN A 555 -9.15 -14.01 -0.31
C ASN A 555 -8.79 -13.05 -1.44
N ILE A 556 -8.09 -13.49 -2.49
CA ILE A 556 -7.59 -12.61 -3.55
C ILE A 556 -8.16 -13.03 -4.90
N MET A 557 -8.78 -12.08 -5.58
CA MET A 557 -9.22 -12.17 -6.96
C MET A 557 -8.43 -11.18 -7.82
N VAL A 558 -8.10 -11.56 -9.05
CA VAL A 558 -7.35 -10.72 -10.01
C VAL A 558 -8.03 -10.74 -11.37
N ASP A 559 -8.29 -9.57 -11.95
CA ASP A 559 -8.93 -9.47 -13.28
C ASP A 559 -7.95 -9.78 -14.42
N GLY A 560 -6.66 -9.45 -14.27
CA GLY A 560 -5.67 -9.80 -15.27
C GLY A 560 -4.29 -9.23 -15.08
N ILE A 561 -3.44 -9.52 -16.06
CA ILE A 561 -2.03 -9.12 -16.11
C ILE A 561 -1.73 -8.58 -17.51
N ARG A 562 -1.02 -7.45 -17.59
CA ARG A 562 -0.52 -6.89 -18.85
C ARG A 562 0.83 -6.22 -18.65
N ILE A 563 1.52 -5.93 -19.75
CA ILE A 563 2.77 -5.16 -19.75
C ILE A 563 2.57 -3.89 -20.56
N GLU A 564 3.01 -2.76 -20.00
CA GLU A 564 2.82 -1.42 -20.55
C GLU A 564 4.14 -0.62 -20.47
N LEU A 565 4.18 0.54 -21.13
CA LEU A 565 5.27 1.49 -21.02
C LEU A 565 4.83 2.65 -20.11
N LEU A 566 5.61 2.88 -19.06
CA LEU A 566 5.44 4.01 -18.15
C LEU A 566 6.46 5.11 -18.51
N ARG A 567 5.94 6.31 -18.79
CA ARG A 567 6.72 7.50 -19.11
C ARG A 567 6.98 8.34 -17.88
#